data_AF-R5D6T6-F1
#
_entry.id   AF-R5D6T6-F1
#
_cell.length_a   1.000
_cell.length_b   1.000
_cell.length_c   1.000
_cell.angle_alpha   90.00
_cell.angle_beta   90.00
_cell.angle_gamma   90.00
#
_symmetry.space_group_name_H-M   'P 1'
#
loop_
_entity.id
_entity.type
_entity.pdbx_description
1 polymer ?
#
loop_
_entity_poly.entity_id
_entity_poly.type
_entity_poly.pdbx_seq_one_letter_code
_entity_poly.pdbx_strand_id
1 'polypeptide(L)' 'MDEISRTDIPDESQLGALSDFFRIFGDQTRLRILYALAKTELCVCDLAKLLGASQSAVSHQLQVLRSHRLVK' A
#
# COMPACT_ATOMS: atom_id res chain seq x y z
N MET A 1 2.10 -11.60 33.20
CA MET A 1 1.71 -11.86 31.80
C MET A 1 0.39 -11.14 31.65
N ASP A 2 0.35 -10.01 30.94
CA ASP A 2 -0.88 -9.23 30.83
C ASP A 2 -1.94 -10.07 30.10
N GLU A 3 -3.09 -10.26 30.74
CA GLU A 3 -4.20 -11.04 30.24
C GLU A 3 -5.03 -10.16 29.31
N ILE A 4 -5.04 -10.48 28.01
CA ILE A 4 -5.82 -9.75 27.01
C ILE A 4 -7.30 -10.02 27.27
N SER A 5 -8.07 -8.97 27.53
CA SER A 5 -9.52 -9.01 27.73
C SER A 5 -10.27 -8.66 26.43
N ARG A 6 -11.56 -9.01 26.36
CA ARG A 6 -12.41 -8.67 25.20
C ARG A 6 -12.52 -7.16 24.95
N THR A 7 -12.34 -6.33 25.97
CA THR A 7 -12.39 -4.87 25.85
C THR A 7 -11.10 -4.27 25.27
N ASP A 8 -10.03 -5.05 25.15
CA ASP A 8 -8.77 -4.62 24.55
C ASP A 8 -8.75 -4.78 23.02
N ILE A 9 -9.66 -5.57 22.46
CA ILE A 9 -9.78 -5.78 21.02
C ILE A 9 -10.50 -4.56 20.41
N PRO A 10 -9.93 -3.91 19.38
CA PRO A 10 -10.59 -2.83 18.65
C PRO A 10 -11.97 -3.25 18.12
N ASP A 11 -12.88 -2.30 17.98
CA ASP A 11 -14.20 -2.61 17.42
C ASP A 11 -14.11 -3.05 15.94
N GLU A 12 -15.18 -3.66 15.44
CA GLU A 12 -15.26 -4.17 14.05
C GLU A 12 -15.00 -3.09 13.00
N SER A 13 -15.36 -1.82 13.27
CA SER A 13 -15.08 -0.72 12.35
C SER A 13 -13.59 -0.43 12.29
N GLN A 14 -12.92 -0.42 13.45
CA GLN A 14 -11.48 -0.22 13.55
C GLN A 14 -10.73 -1.38 12.90
N LEU A 15 -11.13 -2.63 13.17
CA LEU A 15 -10.55 -3.82 12.55
C LEU A 15 -10.76 -3.85 11.04
N GLY A 16 -11.93 -3.42 10.55
CA GLY A 16 -12.22 -3.28 9.13
C GLY A 16 -11.30 -2.27 8.45
N ALA A 17 -11.17 -1.07 9.04
CA ALA A 17 -10.26 -0.05 8.52
C ALA A 17 -8.79 -0.51 8.52
N LEU A 18 -8.37 -1.21 9.58
CA LEU A 18 -7.02 -1.77 9.68
C LEU A 18 -6.78 -2.85 8.62
N SER A 19 -7.77 -3.73 8.40
CA SER A 19 -7.73 -4.77 7.37
C SER A 19 -7.64 -4.18 5.96
N ASP A 20 -8.44 -3.14 5.68
CA ASP A 20 -8.39 -2.43 4.41
C ASP A 20 -7.04 -1.74 4.18
N PHE A 21 -6.49 -1.13 5.23
CA PHE A 21 -5.16 -0.54 5.18
C PHE A 21 -4.11 -1.62 4.83
N PHE A 22 -4.07 -2.72 5.59
CA PHE A 22 -3.10 -3.80 5.38
C PHE A 22 -3.26 -4.50 4.03
N ARG A 23 -4.47 -4.61 3.49
CA ARG A 23 -4.71 -5.16 2.15
C ARG A 23 -3.93 -4.41 1.07
N ILE A 24 -3.73 -3.10 1.23
CA ILE A 24 -2.92 -2.32 0.29
C ILE A 24 -1.44 -2.69 0.43
N PHE A 25 -0.93 -2.77 1.66
CA PHE A 25 0.46 -3.13 1.93
C PHE A 25 0.75 -4.63 1.74
N GLY A 26 -0.26 -5.48 1.60
CA GLY A 26 -0.10 -6.92 1.37
C GLY A 26 0.37 -7.30 -0.05
N ASP A 27 0.42 -6.35 -0.99
CA ASP A 27 0.88 -6.61 -2.35
C ASP A 27 2.34 -6.18 -2.55
N GLN A 28 3.15 -7.12 -3.01
CA GLN A 28 4.58 -6.91 -3.19
C GLN A 28 4.90 -5.83 -4.23
N THR A 29 4.11 -5.68 -5.29
CA THR A 29 4.34 -4.68 -6.34
C THR A 29 4.08 -3.28 -5.82
N ARG A 30 2.97 -3.09 -5.08
CA ARG A 30 2.64 -1.82 -4.42
C ARG A 30 3.70 -1.41 -3.40
N LEU A 31 4.18 -2.35 -2.58
CA LEU A 31 5.27 -2.09 -1.65
C LEU A 31 6.56 -1.65 -2.36
N ARG A 32 6.91 -2.28 -3.47
CA ARG A 32 8.09 -1.87 -4.27
C ARG A 32 7.93 -0.45 -4.83
N ILE A 33 6.74 -0.10 -5.34
CA ILE A 33 6.44 1.25 -5.81
C ILE A 33 6.58 2.26 -4.67
N LEU A 34 5.95 2.01 -3.52
CA LEU A 34 6.01 2.88 -2.35
C LEU A 34 7.45 3.06 -1.85
N TYR A 35 8.22 1.97 -1.76
CA TYR A 35 9.61 2.03 -1.34
C TYR A 35 10.47 2.86 -2.30
N ALA A 36 10.28 2.69 -3.61
CA ALA A 36 11.00 3.48 -4.62
C ALA A 36 10.66 4.98 -4.51
N LEU A 37 9.36 5.30 -4.42
CA LEU A 37 8.89 6.69 -4.30
C LEU A 37 9.27 7.35 -2.97
N ALA A 38 9.40 6.57 -1.89
CA ALA A 38 9.90 7.07 -0.61
C ALA A 38 11.39 7.44 -0.64
N LYS A 39 12.14 6.93 -1.62
CA LYS A 39 13.57 7.26 -1.81
C LYS A 39 13.77 8.44 -2.74
N THR A 40 12.97 8.55 -3.80
CA THR A 40 13.05 9.63 -4.78
C THR A 40 11.77 9.72 -5.59
N GLU A 41 11.45 10.91 -6.11
CA GLU A 41 10.39 11.08 -7.10
C GLU A 41 10.77 10.35 -8.40
N LEU A 42 9.82 9.58 -8.96
CA LEU A 42 9.99 8.81 -10.19
C LEU A 42 8.76 8.96 -11.07
N CYS A 43 8.97 9.05 -12.38
CA CYS A 43 7.87 8.98 -13.33
C CYS A 43 7.44 7.52 -13.58
N VAL A 44 6.27 7.34 -14.20
CA VAL A 44 5.72 6.01 -14.53
C VAL A 44 6.70 5.19 -15.38
N CYS A 45 7.40 5.83 -16.31
CA CYS A 45 8.39 5.17 -17.17
C CYS A 45 9.57 4.59 -16.37
N ASP A 46 10.07 5.33 -15.38
CA ASP A 46 11.20 4.89 -14.56
C ASP A 46 10.78 3.78 -13.60
N LEU A 47 9.60 3.90 -12.99
CA LEU A 47 9.03 2.83 -12.17
C LEU A 47 8.84 1.55 -12.99
N ALA A 48 8.29 1.65 -14.21
CA ALA A 48 8.11 0.50 -15.10
C ALA A 48 9.43 -0.22 -15.40
N LYS A 49 10.50 0.54 -15.69
CA LYS A 49 11.85 -0.01 -15.89
C LYS A 49 12.38 -0.66 -14.61
N LEU A 50 12.28 0.02 -13.47
CA LEU A 50 12.78 -0.46 -12.17
C LEU A 50 12.09 -1.76 -11.74
N LEU A 51 10.78 -1.87 -11.99
CA LEU A 51 9.95 -3.00 -11.58
C LEU A 51 9.92 -4.14 -12.60
N GLY A 52 10.47 -3.95 -13.79
CA GLY A 52 10.34 -4.91 -14.90
C GLY A 52 8.89 -5.12 -15.35
N ALA A 53 8.06 -4.07 -15.28
CA ALA A 53 6.64 -4.11 -15.55
C ALA A 53 6.25 -3.19 -16.72
N SER A 54 5.07 -3.38 -17.31
CA SER A 54 4.55 -2.43 -18.29
C SER A 54 4.13 -1.11 -17.62
N GLN A 55 4.17 -0.01 -18.36
CA GLN A 55 3.69 1.28 -17.87
C GLN A 55 2.19 1.24 -17.51
N SER A 56 1.38 0.44 -18.22
CA SER A 56 -0.04 0.26 -17.90
C SER A 56 -0.24 -0.43 -16.55
N ALA A 57 0.55 -1.46 -16.24
CA ALA A 57 0.50 -2.14 -14.96
C ALA A 57 0.91 -1.21 -13.82
N VAL A 58 1.98 -0.43 -13.99
CA VAL A 58 2.41 0.57 -12.99
C VAL A 58 1.35 1.65 -12.80
N SER A 59 0.78 2.19 -13.88
CA SER A 59 -0.29 3.19 -13.81
C SER A 59 -1.50 2.69 -13.02
N HIS A 60 -1.92 1.44 -13.26
CA HIS A 60 -3.02 0.83 -12.51
C HIS A 60 -2.70 0.72 -11.01
N GLN A 61 -1.49 0.27 -10.65
CA GLN A 61 -1.08 0.21 -9.24
C GLN A 61 -1.02 1.60 -8.60
N LEU A 62 -0.51 2.61 -9.31
CA LEU A 62 -0.51 4.00 -8.85
C LEU A 62 -1.92 4.55 -8.65
N GLN A 63 -2.88 4.21 -9.52
CA GLN A 63 -4.27 4.61 -9.33
C GLN A 63 -4.87 4.04 -8.04
N VAL A 64 -4.61 2.76 -7.74
CA VAL A 64 -5.01 2.14 -6.47
C VAL A 64 -4.35 2.84 -5.29
N LEU A 65 -3.05 3.10 -5.35
CA LEU A 65 -2.34 3.81 -4.28
C LEU A 65 -2.88 5.24 -4.08
N ARG A 66 -3.26 5.93 -5.17
CA ARG A 66 -3.88 7.27 -5.13
C ARG A 66 -5.28 7.25 -4.53
N SER A 67 -6.12 6.26 -4.86
CA SER A 67 -7.46 6.14 -4.25
C SER A 67 -7.38 5.92 -2.74
N HIS A 68 -6.28 5.36 -2.25
CA HIS A 68 -5.98 5.22 -0.83
C HIS A 68 -5.10 6.35 -0.25
N ARG A 69 -4.86 7.43 -1.00
CA ARG A 69 -4.09 8.62 -0.58
C ARG A 69 -2.64 8.34 -0.15
N LEU A 70 -2.03 7.27 -0.66
CA LEU A 70 -0.66 6.89 -0.31
C LEU A 70 0.40 7.57 -1.18
N VAL A 71 0.03 8.06 -2.36
CA VAL A 71 0.92 8.75 -3.30
C VAL A 71 0.19 9.93 -3.97
N LYS A 72 0.93 10.90 -4.52
CA LYS A 72 0.39 12.06 -5.25
C LYS A 72 0.62 11.99 -6.75
#